data_AF-A0A0F9W3U5-F1
#
_entry.id   AF-A0A0F9W3U5-F1
#
_cell.length_a   1.000
_cell.length_b   1.000
_cell.length_c   1.000
_cell.angle_alpha   90.00
_cell.angle_beta   90.00
_cell.angle_gamma   90.00
#
_symmetry.space_group_name_H-M   'P 1'
#
loop_
_entity.id
_entity.type
_entity.pdbx_description
1 polymer ?
#
loop_
_entity_poly.entity_id
_entity_poly.type
_entity_poly.pdbx_seq_one_letter_code
_entity_poly.pdbx_strand_id
1 'polypeptide(L)'
;MAKSKKTDDTNDPAPKAETAPPATDQPVPAELAVDQLDLGFREEIASHPGGENIRRCFACGTCAAGCPVTEVDSDYNCRRIIRQILFGMREEVLSSPQIWLCLVCYRCYVRCPQKVNFTDIMRVLRYMAVKENRVSAETFERINELDRFSQVVRHDLVKGFLEKMDVSREDLEGRIAAVLKETVSQ
;
A
#
# COMPACT_ATOMS: atom_id res chain seq x y z
N MET A 1 7.55 -48.00 40.68
CA MET A 1 8.46 -46.87 40.98
C MET A 1 8.31 -45.83 39.88
N ALA A 2 7.41 -44.87 40.08
CA ALA A 2 7.14 -43.79 39.16
C ALA A 2 8.25 -42.73 39.27
N LYS A 3 8.96 -42.44 38.19
CA LYS A 3 9.85 -41.27 38.11
C LYS A 3 9.10 -40.16 37.37
N SER A 4 8.56 -39.24 38.16
CA SER A 4 8.04 -37.94 37.74
C SER A 4 9.12 -37.21 36.94
N LYS A 5 8.89 -36.99 35.65
CA LYS A 5 9.69 -36.07 34.84
C LYS A 5 9.06 -34.70 35.01
N LYS A 6 9.71 -33.85 35.80
CA LYS A 6 9.39 -32.43 35.95
C LYS A 6 9.29 -31.80 34.55
N THR A 7 8.15 -31.19 34.27
CA THR A 7 8.00 -30.19 33.22
C THR A 7 8.84 -28.99 33.62
N ASP A 8 9.86 -28.70 32.84
CA ASP A 8 10.63 -27.47 32.97
C ASP A 8 9.78 -26.38 32.30
N ASP A 9 9.03 -25.63 33.11
CA ASP A 9 8.34 -24.42 32.70
C ASP A 9 9.39 -23.34 32.41
N THR A 10 10.04 -23.42 31.25
CA THR A 10 10.79 -22.30 30.69
C THR A 10 9.77 -21.27 30.22
N ASN A 11 9.38 -20.43 31.16
CA ASN A 11 8.60 -19.22 30.95
C ASN A 11 9.48 -18.22 30.17
N ASP A 12 9.57 -18.42 28.85
CA ASP A 12 10.17 -17.45 27.95
C ASP A 12 9.34 -16.15 28.03
N PRO A 13 9.94 -15.01 28.40
CA PRO A 13 9.19 -13.77 28.47
C PRO A 13 8.70 -13.44 27.06
N ALA A 14 7.39 -13.27 26.93
CA ALA A 14 6.75 -12.74 25.73
C ALA A 14 7.55 -11.55 25.20
N PRO A 15 7.77 -11.44 23.87
CA PRO A 15 8.50 -10.32 23.30
C PRO A 15 7.83 -9.04 23.79
N LYS A 16 8.61 -8.22 24.52
CA LYS A 16 8.15 -6.93 25.01
C LYS A 16 7.59 -6.19 23.81
N ALA A 17 6.33 -5.77 23.90
CA ALA A 17 5.74 -4.87 22.92
C ALA A 17 6.63 -3.63 22.89
N GLU A 18 7.50 -3.56 21.90
CA GLU A 18 8.18 -2.33 21.55
C GLU A 18 7.07 -1.35 21.23
N THR A 19 6.89 -0.40 22.13
CA THR A 19 6.02 0.74 21.95
C THR A 19 6.31 1.30 20.58
N ALA A 20 5.30 1.31 19.71
CA ALA A 20 5.39 1.92 18.40
C ALA A 20 6.10 3.28 18.54
N PRO A 21 7.10 3.57 17.69
CA PRO A 21 7.77 4.87 17.75
C PRO A 21 6.72 5.98 17.70
N PRO A 22 6.91 7.08 18.45
CA PRO A 22 5.98 8.19 18.44
C PRO A 22 5.75 8.58 16.98
N ALA A 23 4.47 8.74 16.62
CA ALA A 23 4.07 9.20 15.29
C ALA A 23 4.99 10.35 14.91
N THR A 24 5.78 10.15 13.87
CA THR A 24 6.70 11.14 13.34
C THR A 24 5.90 12.41 13.09
N ASP A 25 6.43 13.55 13.56
CA ASP A 25 5.94 14.91 13.29
C ASP A 25 6.02 15.17 11.78
N GLN A 26 5.15 14.51 11.00
CA GLN A 26 4.79 15.01 9.69
C GLN A 26 4.03 16.31 9.93
N PRO A 27 4.42 17.42 9.30
CA PRO A 27 3.67 18.66 9.42
C PRO A 27 2.23 18.37 8.99
N VAL A 28 1.30 18.48 9.95
CA VAL A 28 -0.13 18.58 9.63
C VAL A 28 -0.23 19.72 8.63
N PRO A 29 -0.91 19.54 7.47
CA PRO A 29 -0.99 20.59 6.46
C PRO A 29 -1.37 21.90 7.13
N ALA A 30 -0.64 22.96 6.76
CA ALA A 30 -0.96 24.32 7.13
C ALA A 30 -2.44 24.56 6.81
N GLU A 31 -3.26 24.63 7.86
CA GLU A 31 -4.69 24.99 7.86
C GLU A 31 -5.54 24.39 6.72
N LEU A 32 -6.27 23.30 7.01
CA LEU A 32 -7.29 22.74 6.09
C LEU A 32 -8.41 23.77 5.86
N ALA A 33 -8.40 24.42 4.70
CA ALA A 33 -9.40 25.40 4.32
C ALA A 33 -10.67 24.69 3.78
N VAL A 34 -11.80 24.91 4.45
CA VAL A 34 -13.05 24.19 4.16
C VAL A 34 -13.57 24.46 2.75
N ASP A 35 -13.29 25.65 2.21
CA ASP A 35 -13.66 26.08 0.86
C ASP A 35 -12.90 25.33 -0.25
N GLN A 36 -11.77 24.69 0.07
CA GLN A 36 -10.98 23.89 -0.87
C GLN A 36 -11.40 22.42 -0.93
N LEU A 37 -12.32 21.98 -0.06
CA LEU A 37 -12.78 20.59 0.01
C LEU A 37 -13.85 20.29 -1.05
N ASP A 38 -13.61 19.23 -1.84
CA ASP A 38 -14.58 18.68 -2.78
C ASP A 38 -15.47 17.66 -2.07
N LEU A 39 -16.59 18.12 -1.51
CA LEU A 39 -17.54 17.27 -0.81
C LEU A 39 -18.21 16.21 -1.70
N GLY A 40 -18.15 16.37 -3.03
CA GLY A 40 -18.66 15.41 -4.02
C GLY A 40 -17.65 14.32 -4.40
N PHE A 41 -16.39 14.44 -3.99
CA PHE A 41 -15.31 13.52 -4.37
C PHE A 41 -15.61 12.06 -3.99
N ARG A 42 -16.20 11.85 -2.80
CA ARG A 42 -16.57 10.50 -2.34
C ARG A 42 -17.75 9.93 -3.13
N GLU A 43 -18.68 10.75 -3.60
CA GLU A 43 -19.80 10.34 -4.45
C GLU A 43 -19.31 9.99 -5.85
N GLU A 44 -18.37 10.77 -6.40
CA GLU A 44 -17.72 10.43 -7.66
C GLU A 44 -17.01 9.08 -7.57
N ILE A 45 -16.17 8.86 -6.55
CA ILE A 45 -15.51 7.57 -6.34
C ILE A 45 -16.55 6.46 -6.15
N ALA A 46 -17.63 6.71 -5.41
CA ALA A 46 -18.70 5.72 -5.21
C ALA A 46 -19.45 5.35 -6.50
N SER A 47 -19.36 6.17 -7.55
CA SER A 47 -19.96 5.90 -8.86
C SER A 47 -19.12 4.97 -9.74
N HIS A 48 -17.84 4.76 -9.39
CA HIS A 48 -16.97 3.84 -10.10
C HIS A 48 -17.07 2.41 -9.56
N PRO A 49 -16.86 1.38 -10.41
CA PRO A 49 -16.85 -0.02 -9.98
C PRO A 49 -15.88 -0.26 -8.82
N GLY A 50 -16.39 -0.84 -7.73
CA GLY A 50 -15.63 -1.11 -6.50
C GLY A 50 -15.56 0.07 -5.51
N GLY A 51 -16.05 1.25 -5.87
CA GLY A 51 -16.11 2.42 -4.98
C GLY A 51 -17.37 2.50 -4.12
N GLU A 52 -18.40 1.71 -4.41
CA GLU A 52 -19.78 1.88 -3.94
C GLU A 52 -19.88 1.92 -2.40
N ASN A 53 -19.02 1.14 -1.74
CA ASN A 53 -19.03 1.00 -0.28
C ASN A 53 -18.13 2.01 0.45
N ILE A 54 -17.47 2.96 -0.22
CA ILE A 54 -16.47 3.84 0.42
C ILE A 54 -17.00 4.57 1.67
N ARG A 55 -18.28 4.99 1.62
CA ARG A 55 -18.97 5.70 2.71
C ARG A 55 -19.25 4.83 3.94
N ARG A 56 -19.11 3.50 3.83
CA ARG A 56 -19.30 2.56 4.95
C ARG A 56 -18.07 2.49 5.86
N CYS A 57 -16.95 3.10 5.48
CA CYS A 57 -15.74 3.07 6.29
C CYS A 57 -15.95 3.77 7.65
N PHE A 58 -15.88 2.99 8.73
CA PHE A 58 -15.85 3.46 10.12
C PHE A 58 -14.43 3.56 10.73
N ALA A 59 -13.39 3.54 9.89
CA ALA A 59 -12.00 3.76 10.29
C ALA A 59 -11.38 2.76 11.31
N CYS A 60 -11.77 1.48 11.31
CA CYS A 60 -11.20 0.46 12.22
C CYS A 60 -9.69 0.17 12.06
N GLY A 61 -9.09 0.47 10.90
CA GLY A 61 -7.65 0.28 10.68
C GLY A 61 -7.19 -1.13 10.23
N THR A 62 -8.10 -2.12 10.12
CA THR A 62 -7.75 -3.48 9.64
C THR A 62 -7.03 -3.50 8.29
N CYS A 63 -7.36 -2.55 7.41
CA CYS A 63 -6.70 -2.41 6.12
C CYS A 63 -5.21 -2.03 6.23
N ALA A 64 -4.84 -1.15 7.16
CA ALA A 64 -3.46 -0.74 7.38
C ALA A 64 -2.67 -1.86 8.10
N ALA A 65 -3.26 -2.48 9.13
CA ALA A 65 -2.61 -3.54 9.91
C ALA A 65 -2.25 -4.81 9.09
N GLY A 66 -2.95 -5.07 7.98
CA GLY A 66 -2.67 -6.21 7.09
C GLY A 66 -1.93 -5.85 5.80
N CYS A 67 -1.52 -4.60 5.64
CA CYS A 67 -0.93 -4.11 4.41
C CYS A 67 0.58 -4.42 4.37
N PRO A 68 1.07 -5.14 3.34
CA PRO A 68 2.51 -5.38 3.19
C PRO A 68 3.29 -4.09 2.89
N VAL A 69 2.64 -3.05 2.34
CA VAL A 69 3.29 -1.76 2.11
C VAL A 69 3.53 -1.05 3.44
N THR A 70 2.56 -1.06 4.36
CA THR A 70 2.73 -0.48 5.70
C THR A 70 3.83 -1.19 6.51
N GLU A 71 4.10 -2.48 6.24
CA GLU A 71 5.20 -3.22 6.88
C GLU A 71 6.60 -2.71 6.45
N VAL A 72 6.73 -2.16 5.24
CA VAL A 72 8.01 -1.65 4.70
C VAL A 72 8.11 -0.12 4.72
N ASP A 73 6.96 0.56 4.71
CA ASP A 73 6.83 2.02 4.74
C ASP A 73 5.78 2.41 5.80
N SER A 74 6.25 2.86 6.96
CA SER A 74 5.38 3.27 8.07
C SER A 74 4.49 4.47 7.77
N ASP A 75 4.83 5.27 6.76
CA ASP A 75 4.06 6.44 6.37
C ASP A 75 2.87 6.07 5.47
N TYR A 76 2.91 4.89 4.82
CA TYR A 76 1.80 4.40 4.02
C TYR A 76 0.64 3.90 4.90
N ASN A 77 -0.54 4.54 4.77
CA ASN A 77 -1.70 4.22 5.58
C ASN A 77 -3.02 4.24 4.79
N CYS A 78 -3.56 3.04 4.51
CA CYS A 78 -4.83 2.88 3.79
C CYS A 78 -6.01 3.62 4.46
N ARG A 79 -6.07 3.60 5.80
CA ARG A 79 -7.14 4.27 6.57
C ARG A 79 -7.08 5.78 6.41
N ARG A 80 -5.86 6.36 6.38
CA ARG A 80 -5.64 7.80 6.14
C ARG A 80 -6.17 8.21 4.77
N ILE A 81 -5.81 7.47 3.73
CA ILE A 81 -6.27 7.74 2.35
C ILE A 81 -7.79 7.70 2.25
N ILE A 82 -8.46 6.69 2.83
CA ILE A 82 -9.93 6.63 2.84
C ILE A 82 -10.52 7.85 3.56
N ARG A 83 -9.93 8.29 4.68
CA ARG A 83 -10.42 9.46 5.41
C ARG A 83 -10.27 10.74 4.60
N GLN A 84 -9.15 10.94 3.93
CA GLN A 84 -8.92 12.10 3.06
C GLN A 84 -9.96 12.17 1.94
N ILE A 85 -10.29 11.02 1.32
CA ILE A 85 -11.37 10.94 0.33
C ILE A 85 -12.71 11.35 0.92
N LEU A 86 -13.08 10.82 2.09
CA LEU A 86 -14.37 11.11 2.73
C LEU A 86 -14.51 12.58 3.18
N PHE A 87 -13.38 13.25 3.42
CA PHE A 87 -13.32 14.68 3.72
C PHE A 87 -13.28 15.57 2.49
N GLY A 88 -13.14 15.02 1.28
CA GLY A 88 -13.09 15.80 0.05
C GLY A 88 -11.72 16.39 -0.28
N MET A 89 -10.64 15.84 0.28
CA MET A 89 -9.25 16.25 0.03
C MET A 89 -8.76 15.73 -1.33
N ARG A 90 -9.43 16.14 -2.41
CA ARG A 90 -9.18 15.65 -3.77
C ARG A 90 -7.77 15.95 -4.23
N GLU A 91 -7.33 17.20 -4.05
CA GLU A 91 -6.01 17.67 -4.43
C GLU A 91 -4.92 16.83 -3.78
N GLU A 92 -4.99 16.71 -2.45
CA GLU A 92 -3.99 16.02 -1.66
C GLU A 92 -3.95 14.53 -1.97
N VAL A 93 -5.09 13.90 -2.26
CA VAL A 93 -5.15 12.47 -2.59
C VAL A 93 -4.62 12.21 -3.99
N LEU A 94 -5.09 12.95 -5.01
CA LEU A 94 -4.74 12.68 -6.40
C LEU A 94 -3.31 13.09 -6.75
N SER A 95 -2.76 14.09 -6.05
CA SER A 95 -1.36 14.53 -6.20
C SER A 95 -0.39 13.75 -5.29
N SER A 96 -0.87 12.85 -4.43
CA SER A 96 -0.01 12.11 -3.51
C SER A 96 0.71 10.94 -4.19
N PRO A 97 2.04 10.78 -3.98
CA PRO A 97 2.76 9.57 -4.41
C PRO A 97 2.24 8.30 -3.72
N GLN A 98 1.58 8.45 -2.55
CA GLN A 98 1.06 7.33 -1.77
C GLN A 98 0.09 6.47 -2.58
N ILE A 99 -0.67 7.04 -3.53
CA ILE A 99 -1.63 6.24 -4.30
C ILE A 99 -0.96 5.19 -5.22
N TRP A 100 0.31 5.41 -5.56
CA TRP A 100 1.10 4.57 -6.45
C TRP A 100 1.83 3.43 -5.71
N LEU A 101 2.05 3.55 -4.40
CA LEU A 101 2.71 2.51 -3.60
C LEU A 101 1.84 1.27 -3.35
N CYS A 102 0.51 1.38 -3.53
CA CYS A 102 -0.39 0.25 -3.32
C CYS A 102 -0.08 -0.91 -4.31
N LEU A 103 0.10 -2.13 -3.78
CA LEU A 103 0.31 -3.33 -4.60
C LEU A 103 -0.97 -3.91 -5.22
N VAL A 104 -2.13 -3.30 -4.96
CA VAL A 104 -3.43 -3.73 -5.51
C VAL A 104 -3.74 -5.22 -5.20
N CYS A 105 -3.31 -5.69 -4.02
CA CYS A 105 -3.29 -7.12 -3.67
C CYS A 105 -4.57 -7.68 -3.01
N TYR A 106 -5.63 -6.88 -2.87
CA TYR A 106 -6.92 -7.24 -2.26
C TYR A 106 -6.93 -7.69 -0.78
N ARG A 107 -5.79 -7.78 -0.09
CA ARG A 107 -5.74 -8.16 1.35
C ARG A 107 -6.64 -7.31 2.23
N CYS A 108 -6.62 -5.99 2.01
CA CYS A 108 -7.42 -5.03 2.77
C CYS A 108 -8.93 -5.21 2.52
N TYR A 109 -9.34 -5.58 1.30
CA TYR A 109 -10.74 -5.81 0.97
C TYR A 109 -11.28 -7.08 1.64
N VAL A 110 -10.54 -8.19 1.56
CA VAL A 110 -10.93 -9.49 2.15
C VAL A 110 -11.19 -9.35 3.65
N ARG A 111 -10.35 -8.58 4.35
CA ARG A 111 -10.42 -8.38 5.80
C ARG A 111 -11.36 -7.24 6.23
N CYS A 112 -11.88 -6.45 5.30
CA CYS A 112 -12.73 -5.31 5.65
C CYS A 112 -14.11 -5.79 6.16
N PRO A 113 -14.51 -5.46 7.40
CA PRO A 113 -15.83 -5.83 7.92
C PRO A 113 -16.97 -5.07 7.20
N GLN A 114 -16.65 -3.91 6.61
CA GLN A 114 -17.60 -3.04 5.91
C GLN A 114 -17.59 -3.24 4.39
N LYS A 115 -16.79 -4.19 3.88
CA LYS A 115 -16.63 -4.48 2.44
C LYS A 115 -16.29 -3.23 1.60
N VAL A 116 -15.49 -2.33 2.17
CA VAL A 116 -14.88 -1.22 1.44
C VAL A 116 -13.77 -1.79 0.56
N ASN A 117 -13.96 -1.74 -0.75
CA ASN A 117 -12.98 -2.27 -1.70
C ASN A 117 -11.91 -1.23 -2.00
N PHE A 118 -11.03 -1.03 -1.01
CA PHE A 118 -9.90 -0.10 -1.10
C PHE A 118 -9.03 -0.37 -2.33
N THR A 119 -8.88 -1.63 -2.73
CA THR A 119 -8.06 -2.01 -3.88
C THR A 119 -8.59 -1.43 -5.18
N ASP A 120 -9.89 -1.53 -5.45
CA ASP A 120 -10.48 -0.92 -6.65
C ASP A 120 -10.58 0.59 -6.53
N ILE A 121 -10.83 1.13 -5.32
CA ILE A 121 -10.71 2.58 -5.07
C ILE A 121 -9.32 3.09 -5.49
N MET A 122 -8.23 2.38 -5.16
CA MET A 122 -6.89 2.80 -5.59
C MET A 122 -6.73 2.84 -7.12
N ARG A 123 -7.36 1.92 -7.85
CA ARG A 123 -7.35 1.95 -9.32
C ARG A 123 -8.09 3.16 -9.86
N VAL A 124 -9.23 3.49 -9.26
CA VAL A 124 -10.02 4.69 -9.59
C VAL A 124 -9.19 5.95 -9.34
N LEU A 125 -8.54 6.06 -8.19
CA LEU A 125 -7.68 7.22 -7.88
C LEU A 125 -6.53 7.40 -8.89
N ARG A 126 -5.85 6.31 -9.26
CA ARG A 126 -4.78 6.37 -10.28
C ARG A 126 -5.32 6.81 -11.63
N TYR A 127 -6.48 6.28 -12.03
CA TYR A 127 -7.15 6.70 -13.26
C TYR A 127 -7.49 8.20 -13.24
N MET A 128 -8.09 8.69 -12.14
CA MET A 128 -8.43 10.09 -11.96
C MET A 128 -7.17 10.98 -11.96
N ALA A 129 -6.10 10.57 -11.27
CA ALA A 129 -4.84 11.30 -11.23
C ALA A 129 -4.23 11.49 -12.63
N VAL A 130 -4.27 10.45 -13.48
CA VAL A 130 -3.83 10.56 -14.88
C VAL A 130 -4.78 11.44 -15.69
N LYS A 131 -6.10 11.22 -15.58
CA LYS A 131 -7.13 11.97 -16.32
C LYS A 131 -7.08 13.48 -16.01
N GLU A 132 -6.79 13.84 -14.77
CA GLU A 132 -6.70 15.22 -14.28
C GLU A 132 -5.29 15.81 -14.38
N ASN A 133 -4.36 15.14 -15.04
CA ASN A 133 -2.96 15.58 -15.21
C ASN A 133 -2.24 15.87 -13.87
N ARG A 134 -2.57 15.11 -12.82
CA ARG A 134 -1.89 15.16 -11.52
C ARG A 134 -0.54 14.44 -11.54
N VAL A 135 -0.36 13.58 -12.54
CA VAL A 135 0.87 12.85 -12.81
C VAL A 135 1.20 13.04 -14.29
N SER A 136 2.47 13.30 -14.62
CA SER A 136 2.90 13.43 -16.00
C SER A 136 2.82 12.08 -16.72
N ALA A 137 2.61 12.11 -18.05
CA ALA A 137 2.61 10.90 -18.86
C ALA A 137 3.93 10.11 -18.72
N GLU A 138 5.05 10.82 -18.63
CA GLU A 138 6.36 10.22 -18.41
C GLU A 138 6.45 9.49 -17.06
N THR A 139 6.02 10.13 -15.97
CA THR A 139 6.02 9.49 -14.65
C THR A 139 5.09 8.27 -14.62
N PHE A 140 3.92 8.36 -15.28
CA PHE A 140 3.00 7.23 -15.37
C PHE A 140 3.62 6.03 -16.12
N GLU A 141 4.27 6.27 -17.26
CA GLU A 141 4.93 5.18 -18.01
C GLU A 141 6.08 4.56 -17.22
N ARG A 142 6.90 5.37 -16.54
CA ARG A 142 7.98 4.84 -15.68
C ARG A 142 7.43 3.97 -14.55
N ILE A 143 6.31 4.36 -13.91
CA ILE A 143 5.66 3.52 -12.89
C ILE A 143 5.18 2.20 -13.48
N ASN A 144 4.62 2.20 -14.70
CA ASN A 144 4.17 0.97 -15.37
C ASN A 144 5.34 0.05 -15.74
N GLU A 145 6.48 0.62 -16.15
CA GLU A 145 7.70 -0.14 -16.42
C GLU A 145 8.23 -0.82 -15.15
N LEU A 146 8.24 -0.11 -14.02
CA LEU A 146 8.61 -0.66 -12.71
C LEU A 146 7.66 -1.78 -12.26
N ASP A 147 6.34 -1.60 -12.43
CA ASP A 147 5.35 -2.63 -12.10
C ASP A 147 5.59 -3.89 -12.95
N ARG A 148 5.76 -3.74 -14.27
CA ARG A 148 6.08 -4.85 -15.18
C ARG A 148 7.36 -5.56 -14.78
N PHE A 149 8.42 -4.81 -14.47
CA PHE A 149 9.68 -5.37 -14.02
C PHE A 149 9.50 -6.21 -12.74
N SER A 150 8.79 -5.66 -11.74
CA SER A 150 8.54 -6.36 -10.48
C SER A 150 7.78 -7.69 -10.69
N GLN A 151 6.83 -7.72 -11.63
CA GLN A 151 6.06 -8.90 -11.98
C GLN A 151 6.91 -9.96 -12.67
N VAL A 152 7.81 -9.55 -13.58
CA VAL A 152 8.77 -10.45 -14.24
C VAL A 152 9.73 -11.06 -13.21
N VAL A 153 10.31 -10.25 -12.33
CA VAL A 153 11.21 -10.75 -11.27
C VAL A 153 10.49 -11.77 -10.38
N ARG A 154 9.27 -11.45 -9.94
CA ARG A 154 8.45 -12.39 -9.15
C ARG A 154 8.21 -13.70 -9.90
N HIS A 155 7.80 -13.62 -11.17
CA HIS A 155 7.56 -14.80 -12.01
C HIS A 155 8.82 -15.67 -12.10
N ASP A 156 9.95 -15.08 -12.43
CA ASP A 156 11.22 -15.80 -12.63
C ASP A 156 11.71 -16.44 -11.34
N LEU A 157 11.58 -15.76 -10.19
CA LEU A 157 11.91 -16.33 -8.88
C LEU A 157 11.04 -17.53 -8.53
N VAL A 158 9.72 -17.44 -8.75
CA VAL A 158 8.78 -18.55 -8.48
C VAL A 158 9.06 -19.73 -9.41
N LYS A 159 9.28 -19.45 -10.69
CA LYS A 159 9.59 -20.48 -11.69
C LYS A 159 10.94 -21.14 -11.41
N GLY A 160 11.97 -20.36 -11.07
CA GLY A 160 13.28 -20.87 -10.65
C GLY A 160 13.18 -21.79 -9.44
N PHE A 161 12.41 -21.38 -8.43
CA PHE A 161 12.16 -22.21 -7.24
C PHE A 161 11.42 -23.52 -7.55
N LEU A 162 10.38 -23.48 -8.38
CA LEU A 162 9.54 -24.65 -8.67
C LEU A 162 10.14 -25.60 -9.71
N GLU A 163 10.77 -25.07 -10.76
CA GLU A 163 11.27 -25.82 -11.92
C GLU A 163 12.78 -26.09 -11.86
N LYS A 164 13.46 -25.66 -10.79
CA LYS A 164 14.92 -25.74 -10.62
C LYS A 164 15.69 -25.11 -11.79
N MET A 165 15.14 -24.03 -12.35
CA MET A 165 15.90 -23.19 -13.27
C MET A 165 16.91 -22.37 -12.47
N ASP A 166 18.14 -22.30 -12.96
CA ASP A 166 19.22 -21.56 -12.32
C ASP A 166 19.06 -20.06 -12.61
N VAL A 167 18.15 -19.41 -11.86
CA VAL A 167 18.15 -17.95 -11.77
C VAL A 167 19.20 -17.60 -10.73
N SER A 168 20.41 -17.28 -11.19
CA SER A 168 21.49 -16.91 -10.29
C SER A 168 21.17 -15.60 -9.57
N ARG A 169 21.72 -15.44 -8.37
CA ARG A 169 21.61 -14.20 -7.61
C ARG A 169 22.25 -13.03 -8.37
N GLU A 170 23.37 -13.27 -9.06
CA GLU A 170 24.05 -12.25 -9.85
C GLU A 170 23.19 -11.73 -11.01
N ASP A 171 22.45 -12.62 -11.70
CA ASP A 171 21.56 -12.22 -12.79
C ASP A 171 20.41 -11.33 -12.30
N LEU A 172 19.87 -11.64 -11.12
CA LEU A 172 18.80 -10.86 -10.51
C LEU A 172 19.31 -9.48 -10.06
N GLU A 173 20.46 -9.45 -9.39
CA GLU A 173 21.11 -8.21 -8.93
C GLU A 173 21.51 -7.33 -10.13
N GLY A 174 22.00 -7.92 -11.22
CA GLY A 174 22.31 -7.21 -12.47
C GLY A 174 21.09 -6.57 -13.12
N ARG A 175 19.98 -7.30 -13.20
CA ARG A 175 18.70 -6.79 -13.75
C ARG A 175 18.12 -5.68 -12.89
N ILE A 176 18.13 -5.83 -11.56
CA ILE A 176 17.70 -4.79 -10.62
C ILE A 176 18.59 -3.54 -10.75
N ALA A 177 19.91 -3.71 -10.82
CA ALA A 177 20.84 -2.59 -10.96
C ALA A 177 20.65 -1.83 -12.29
N ALA A 178 20.32 -2.51 -13.39
CA ALA A 178 20.02 -1.87 -14.66
C ALA A 178 18.78 -0.97 -14.56
N VAL A 179 17.67 -1.49 -14.03
CA VAL A 179 16.43 -0.73 -13.85
C VAL A 179 16.62 0.44 -12.89
N LEU A 180 17.36 0.24 -11.78
CA LEU A 180 17.65 1.32 -10.84
C LEU A 180 18.47 2.45 -11.48
N LYS A 181 19.44 2.14 -12.35
CA LYS A 181 20.20 3.17 -13.08
C LYS A 181 19.31 3.99 -14.01
N GLU A 182 18.38 3.34 -14.71
CA GLU A 182 17.43 4.00 -15.61
C GLU A 182 16.35 4.81 -14.85
N THR A 183 16.01 4.37 -13.63
CA THR A 183 14.95 4.99 -12.81
C THR A 183 15.46 6.16 -11.95
N VAL A 184 16.70 6.09 -11.43
CA VAL A 184 17.23 7.07 -10.46
C VAL A 184 18.15 8.13 -11.11
N SER A 185 18.67 7.91 -12.31
CA SER A 185 19.62 8.83 -12.96
C SER A 185 18.99 10.03 -13.71
N GLN A 186 17.76 10.43 -13.36
CA GLN A 186 17.10 11.62 -13.91
C GLN A 186 16.34 12.38 -12.83
#